data_AF-A0A849XTB7-F1
#
_entry.id   AF-A0A849XTB7-F1
#
_cell.length_a   1.000
_cell.length_b   1.000
_cell.length_c   1.000
_cell.angle_alpha   90.00
_cell.angle_beta   90.00
_cell.angle_gamma   90.00
#
_symmetry.space_group_name_H-M   'P 1'
#
loop_
_entity.id
_entity.type
_entity.pdbx_description
1 polymer ?
#
loop_
_entity_poly.entity_id
_entity_poly.type
_entity_poly.pdbx_seq_one_letter_code
_entity_poly.pdbx_strand_id
1 'polypeptide(L)'
;MRWTDLKECCDYYNINYKSLCTYMQKNKISKEGALSHYYQYYKYNRFTYNHVTYDSFAACCEAYNIKSVCVRRYARKKHFLLRHAFASYLNYHNKRKMYFCGQEYITFTSCCRAFGCNASYVSAYAKRHGISREEALKFYINRIEKQEGQKINSRTFVFRDSIYHDLSDCCRNLGINVSSVYGYMWRTKKSRVEAVEYYYTKNAEEQFEWESVLYPSLSVCCTKFNVSLKAVRNRAWRKNCSAQEAFRHCLKRKKNLEMDAFYYKGDRYKDLKECCKQYGINVQSVHSYRFRNKDSDYDEAIDYIRKITKQRQFIWEDGSVYESINSFCRMKSISVSSVRDKARKKGMSLQEAAKYYIERNSYD
;
A
#
# COMPACT_ATOMS: atom_id res chain seq x y z
N MET A 1 38.76 54.57 -29.24
CA MET A 1 37.71 54.41 -28.21
C MET A 1 38.37 54.44 -26.84
N ARG A 2 37.92 55.28 -25.91
CA ARG A 2 38.34 55.22 -24.50
C ARG A 2 37.23 54.50 -23.73
N TRP A 3 37.49 53.26 -23.33
CA TRP A 3 36.56 52.48 -22.53
C TRP A 3 36.66 52.94 -21.07
N THR A 4 35.52 53.24 -20.45
CA THR A 4 35.44 53.66 -19.04
C THR A 4 35.44 52.47 -18.09
N ASP A 5 34.94 51.31 -18.54
CA ASP A 5 34.97 50.05 -17.81
C ASP A 5 35.86 49.02 -18.51
N LEU A 6 36.80 48.45 -17.75
CA LEU A 6 37.69 47.39 -18.22
C LEU A 6 36.90 46.11 -18.53
N LYS A 7 35.79 45.87 -17.81
CA LYS A 7 34.97 44.68 -18.02
C LYS A 7 34.22 44.74 -19.36
N GLU A 8 33.62 45.88 -19.69
CA GLU A 8 33.02 46.12 -21.02
C GLU A 8 34.06 45.99 -22.15
N CYS A 9 35.27 46.51 -21.95
CA CYS A 9 36.38 46.33 -22.89
C CYS A 9 36.75 44.85 -23.07
N CYS A 10 36.81 44.08 -21.97
CA CYS A 10 37.07 42.64 -22.02
C CYS A 10 35.96 41.89 -22.77
N ASP A 11 34.69 42.23 -22.51
CA ASP A 11 33.55 41.60 -23.17
C ASP A 11 33.53 41.89 -24.67
N TYR A 12 33.83 43.14 -25.08
CA TYR A 12 33.95 43.53 -26.50
C TYR A 12 35.02 42.71 -27.25
N TYR A 13 36.18 42.49 -26.63
CA TYR A 13 37.27 41.69 -27.21
C TYR A 13 37.16 40.19 -26.90
N ASN A 14 36.06 39.74 -26.27
CA ASN A 14 35.83 38.36 -25.84
C ASN A 14 36.99 37.79 -24.99
N ILE A 15 37.57 38.62 -24.14
CA ILE A 15 38.64 38.29 -23.20
C ILE A 15 38.01 37.96 -21.85
N ASN A 16 38.40 36.84 -21.23
CA ASN A 16 37.93 36.51 -19.89
C ASN A 16 38.48 37.48 -18.85
N TYR A 17 37.62 38.38 -18.36
CA TYR A 17 37.97 39.44 -17.39
C TYR A 17 38.73 38.90 -16.17
N LYS A 18 38.26 37.81 -15.55
CA LYS A 18 38.92 37.22 -14.37
C LYS A 18 40.34 36.77 -14.67
N SER A 19 40.56 36.14 -15.83
CA SER A 19 41.88 35.68 -16.26
C SER A 19 42.84 36.85 -16.53
N LEU A 20 42.34 37.94 -17.12
CA LEU A 20 43.11 39.15 -17.35
C LEU A 20 43.53 39.80 -16.02
N CYS A 21 42.61 39.94 -15.06
CA CYS A 21 42.92 40.49 -13.73
C CYS A 21 43.98 39.66 -13.00
N THR A 22 43.88 38.32 -13.03
CA THR A 22 44.88 37.44 -12.42
C THR A 22 46.25 37.58 -13.10
N TYR A 23 46.27 37.69 -14.43
CA TYR A 23 47.52 37.88 -15.17
C TYR A 23 48.18 39.23 -14.86
N MET A 24 47.40 40.30 -14.76
CA MET A 24 47.89 41.63 -14.36
C MET A 24 48.49 41.60 -12.96
N GLN A 25 47.80 40.98 -12.00
CA GLN A 25 48.27 40.88 -10.61
C GLN A 25 49.56 40.06 -10.50
N LYS A 26 49.62 38.91 -11.18
CA LYS A 26 50.77 38.00 -11.10
C LYS A 26 52.03 38.58 -11.74
N ASN A 27 51.88 39.30 -12.85
CA ASN A 27 53.03 39.80 -13.62
C ASN A 27 53.33 41.28 -13.37
N LYS A 28 52.53 41.98 -12.56
CA LYS A 28 52.64 43.42 -12.26
C LYS A 28 52.70 44.29 -13.54
N ILE A 29 51.90 43.94 -14.55
CA ILE A 29 51.84 44.64 -15.84
C ILE A 29 50.62 45.58 -15.85
N SER A 30 50.72 46.70 -16.57
CA SER A 30 49.60 47.65 -16.75
C SER A 30 48.40 47.02 -17.47
N LYS A 31 47.23 47.65 -17.34
CA LYS A 31 45.98 47.23 -18.01
C LYS A 31 46.19 47.15 -19.52
N GLU A 32 46.84 48.17 -20.09
CA GLU A 32 47.11 48.33 -21.50
C GLU A 32 48.13 47.29 -21.99
N GLY A 33 49.16 46.98 -21.20
CA GLY A 33 50.14 45.95 -21.52
C GLY A 33 49.55 44.54 -21.48
N ALA A 34 48.71 44.25 -20.49
CA ALA A 34 48.02 42.97 -20.39
C ALA A 34 46.98 42.77 -21.51
N LEU A 35 46.22 43.83 -21.83
CA LEU A 35 45.29 43.83 -22.96
C LEU A 35 46.04 43.67 -24.29
N SER A 36 47.17 44.35 -24.49
CA SER A 36 47.98 44.22 -25.71
C SER A 36 48.54 42.80 -25.87
N HIS A 37 49.04 42.19 -24.77
CA HIS A 37 49.51 40.80 -24.77
C HIS A 37 48.38 39.82 -25.14
N TYR A 38 47.20 39.95 -24.52
CA TYR A 38 46.04 39.12 -24.86
C TYR A 38 45.55 39.41 -26.28
N TYR A 39 45.45 40.66 -26.68
CA TYR A 39 45.05 41.06 -28.03
C TYR A 39 46.00 40.50 -29.09
N GLN A 40 47.32 40.53 -28.89
CA GLN A 40 48.29 39.90 -29.78
C GLN A 40 48.17 38.36 -29.75
N TYR A 41 48.03 37.76 -28.57
CA TYR A 41 47.83 36.32 -28.42
C TYR A 41 46.57 35.82 -29.16
N TYR A 42 45.47 36.57 -29.14
CA TYR A 42 44.22 36.21 -29.82
C TYR A 42 44.23 36.61 -31.31
N LYS A 43 44.80 37.77 -31.68
CA LYS A 43 44.94 38.25 -33.07
C LYS A 43 45.86 37.38 -33.93
N TYR A 44 46.90 36.78 -33.36
CA TYR A 44 47.81 35.86 -34.05
C TYR A 44 47.46 34.37 -33.88
N ASN A 45 46.42 34.03 -33.13
CA ASN A 45 45.91 32.65 -33.03
C ASN A 45 44.93 32.28 -34.17
N ARG A 46 45.08 32.91 -35.34
CA ARG A 46 44.39 32.48 -36.55
C ARG A 46 44.88 31.10 -36.93
N PHE A 47 43.94 30.18 -37.08
CA PHE A 47 44.26 28.79 -37.36
C PHE A 47 44.04 28.53 -38.84
N THR A 48 45.10 28.24 -39.59
CA THR A 48 44.98 27.89 -41.01
C THR A 48 44.93 26.38 -41.16
N TYR A 49 43.92 25.87 -41.87
CA TYR A 49 43.78 24.45 -42.19
C TYR A 49 43.18 24.30 -43.58
N ASN A 50 43.77 23.42 -44.41
CA ASN A 50 43.41 23.24 -45.83
C ASN A 50 43.24 24.56 -46.60
N HIS A 51 44.24 25.44 -46.52
CA HIS A 51 44.28 26.74 -47.22
C HIS A 51 43.18 27.75 -46.82
N VAL A 52 42.38 27.45 -45.79
CA VAL A 52 41.41 28.38 -45.19
C VAL A 52 41.93 28.87 -43.85
N THR A 53 41.89 30.18 -43.62
CA THR A 53 42.29 30.79 -42.35
C THR A 53 41.07 31.09 -41.50
N TYR A 54 40.99 30.44 -40.35
CA TYR A 54 39.94 30.62 -39.36
C TYR A 54 40.39 31.60 -38.28
N ASP A 55 39.46 32.36 -37.73
CA ASP A 55 39.75 33.38 -36.70
C ASP A 55 40.24 32.77 -35.38
N SER A 56 39.95 31.49 -35.16
CA SER A 56 40.54 30.71 -34.06
C SER A 56 40.52 29.21 -34.37
N PHE A 57 41.27 28.43 -33.59
CA PHE A 57 41.16 26.97 -33.63
C PHE A 57 39.76 26.47 -33.28
N ALA A 58 39.02 27.17 -32.41
CA ALA A 58 37.65 26.80 -32.07
C ALA A 58 36.72 26.98 -33.27
N ALA A 59 36.84 28.12 -33.98
CA ALA A 59 36.10 28.39 -35.21
C ALA A 59 36.43 27.35 -36.30
N CYS A 60 37.70 26.97 -36.45
CA CYS A 60 38.07 25.85 -37.33
C CYS A 60 37.40 24.54 -36.90
N CYS A 61 37.35 24.22 -35.61
CA CYS A 61 36.69 22.99 -35.16
C CYS A 61 35.17 23.02 -35.40
N GLU A 62 34.52 24.15 -35.18
CA GLU A 62 33.09 24.35 -35.42
C GLU A 62 32.73 24.21 -36.90
N ALA A 63 33.54 24.74 -37.82
CA ALA A 63 33.34 24.59 -39.26
C ALA A 63 33.31 23.11 -39.72
N TYR A 64 34.02 22.23 -39.01
CA TYR A 64 34.01 20.78 -39.27
C TYR A 64 33.12 20.00 -38.28
N ASN A 65 32.26 20.69 -37.53
CA ASN A 65 31.34 20.13 -36.53
C ASN A 65 32.03 19.25 -35.47
N ILE A 66 33.22 19.67 -35.04
CA ILE A 66 34.03 19.02 -34.02
C ILE A 66 34.15 19.93 -32.80
N LYS A 67 34.05 19.36 -31.60
CA LYS A 67 34.31 20.12 -30.37
C LYS A 67 35.81 20.32 -30.17
N SER A 68 36.26 21.58 -30.09
CA SER A 68 37.68 21.95 -29.94
C SER A 68 38.37 21.29 -28.71
N VAL A 69 37.62 21.10 -27.62
CA VAL A 69 38.07 20.42 -26.40
C VAL A 69 38.47 18.96 -26.66
N CYS A 70 37.74 18.26 -27.54
CA CYS A 70 38.02 16.86 -27.88
C CYS A 70 39.37 16.73 -28.60
N VAL A 71 39.64 17.63 -29.54
CA VAL A 71 40.89 17.64 -30.31
C VAL A 71 42.07 18.02 -29.42
N ARG A 72 41.93 19.02 -28.55
CA ARG A 72 42.98 19.38 -27.58
C ARG A 72 43.30 18.22 -26.63
N ARG A 73 42.28 17.48 -26.17
CA ARG A 73 42.48 16.29 -25.33
C ARG A 73 43.18 15.16 -26.09
N TYR A 74 42.81 14.93 -27.36
CA TYR A 74 43.46 13.95 -28.23
C TYR A 74 44.93 14.32 -28.48
N ALA A 75 45.21 15.60 -28.77
CA ALA A 75 46.55 16.14 -28.96
C ALA A 75 47.45 15.85 -27.75
N ARG A 76 46.97 16.14 -26.53
CA ARG A 76 47.72 15.85 -25.29
C ARG A 76 47.97 14.36 -25.10
N LYS A 77 46.96 13.51 -25.31
CA LYS A 77 47.06 12.05 -25.12
C LYS A 77 48.03 11.39 -26.11
N LYS A 78 48.14 11.93 -27.32
CA LYS A 78 48.99 11.38 -28.39
C LYS A 78 50.26 12.19 -28.64
N HIS A 79 50.52 13.22 -27.81
CA HIS A 79 51.65 14.14 -27.95
C HIS A 79 51.77 14.77 -29.34
N PHE A 80 50.63 15.09 -29.97
CA PHE A 80 50.59 15.71 -31.29
C PHE A 80 50.52 17.23 -31.20
N LEU A 81 51.15 17.91 -32.17
CA LEU A 81 50.91 19.32 -32.45
C LEU A 81 49.44 19.52 -32.85
N LEU A 82 48.85 20.65 -32.46
CA LEU A 82 47.39 20.86 -32.55
C LEU A 82 46.82 20.74 -33.98
N ARG A 83 47.58 21.19 -34.99
CA ARG A 83 47.22 21.03 -36.42
C ARG A 83 47.22 19.57 -36.86
N HIS A 84 48.26 18.82 -36.49
CA HIS A 84 48.36 17.39 -36.79
C HIS A 84 47.31 16.58 -36.01
N ALA A 85 47.05 16.95 -34.75
CA ALA A 85 45.99 16.38 -33.94
C ALA A 85 44.61 16.63 -34.57
N PHE A 86 44.36 17.82 -35.12
CA PHE A 86 43.11 18.12 -35.82
C PHE A 86 42.93 17.26 -37.07
N ALA A 87 43.93 17.21 -37.96
CA ALA A 87 43.88 16.38 -39.17
C ALA A 87 43.69 14.88 -38.84
N SER A 88 44.46 14.36 -37.89
CA SER A 88 44.38 12.97 -37.45
C SER A 88 43.07 12.66 -36.73
N TYR A 89 42.54 13.60 -35.94
CA TYR A 89 41.25 13.46 -35.28
C TYR A 89 40.10 13.52 -36.28
N LEU A 90 40.17 14.39 -37.29
CA LEU A 90 39.20 14.48 -38.37
C LEU A 90 39.16 13.18 -39.19
N ASN A 91 40.32 12.62 -39.53
CA ASN A 91 40.41 11.33 -40.21
C ASN A 91 39.89 10.17 -39.33
N TYR A 92 40.26 10.15 -38.05
CA TYR A 92 39.73 9.19 -37.06
C TYR A 92 38.21 9.30 -36.88
N HIS A 93 37.66 10.52 -36.90
CA HIS A 93 36.24 10.80 -36.77
C HIS A 93 35.47 10.39 -38.04
N ASN A 94 36.04 10.67 -39.22
CA ASN A 94 35.48 10.25 -40.52
C ASN A 94 35.50 8.73 -40.71
N LYS A 95 36.54 8.02 -40.26
CA LYS A 95 36.60 6.53 -40.31
C LYS A 95 35.63 5.83 -39.36
N ARG A 96 35.06 6.56 -38.40
CA ARG A 96 34.12 6.03 -37.41
C ARG A 96 32.66 6.33 -37.71
N LYS A 97 32.40 7.04 -38.81
CA LYS A 97 31.04 7.20 -39.31
C LYS A 97 30.49 5.82 -39.63
N MET A 98 29.31 5.57 -39.12
CA MET A 98 28.66 4.28 -39.17
C MET A 98 27.39 4.42 -39.99
N TYR A 99 27.15 3.46 -40.88
CA TYR A 99 25.91 3.37 -41.62
C TYR A 99 24.98 2.37 -40.93
N PHE A 100 23.74 2.77 -40.67
CA PHE A 100 22.74 1.88 -40.08
C PHE A 100 21.37 2.22 -40.65
N CYS A 101 20.66 1.21 -41.17
CA CYS A 101 19.37 1.37 -41.86
C CYS A 101 19.36 2.45 -42.97
N GLY A 102 20.44 2.54 -43.76
CA GLY A 102 20.54 3.51 -44.86
C GLY A 102 20.87 4.95 -44.45
N GLN A 103 21.09 5.22 -43.16
CA GLN A 103 21.43 6.55 -42.64
C GLN A 103 22.86 6.59 -42.06
N GLU A 104 23.55 7.72 -42.28
CA GLU A 104 24.91 7.97 -41.79
C GLU A 104 24.88 8.57 -40.38
N TYR A 105 25.62 7.96 -39.45
CA TYR A 105 25.73 8.41 -38.07
C TYR A 105 27.19 8.70 -37.71
N ILE A 106 27.40 9.81 -37.00
CA ILE A 106 28.72 10.29 -36.58
C ILE A 106 29.40 9.29 -35.63
N THR A 107 28.64 8.62 -34.76
CA THR A 107 29.11 7.58 -33.83
C THR A 107 28.05 6.52 -33.59
N PHE A 108 28.45 5.34 -33.10
CA PHE A 108 27.51 4.33 -32.61
C PHE A 108 26.57 4.88 -31.52
N THR A 109 27.06 5.78 -30.66
CA THR A 109 26.23 6.41 -29.61
C THR A 109 25.16 7.34 -30.19
N SER A 110 25.48 8.12 -31.22
CA SER A 110 24.48 8.94 -31.90
C SER A 110 23.47 8.09 -32.67
N CYS A 111 23.92 6.99 -33.26
CA CYS A 111 23.03 5.99 -33.87
C CYS A 111 22.05 5.43 -32.82
N CYS A 112 22.54 4.89 -31.69
CA CYS A 112 21.65 4.38 -30.64
C CYS A 112 20.65 5.43 -30.15
N ARG A 113 21.08 6.69 -29.95
CA ARG A 113 20.19 7.77 -29.49
C ARG A 113 19.10 8.10 -30.50
N ALA A 114 19.40 8.07 -31.80
CA ALA A 114 18.41 8.34 -32.85
C ALA A 114 17.25 7.33 -32.80
N PHE A 115 17.52 6.09 -32.38
CA PHE A 115 16.53 5.04 -32.18
C PHE A 115 16.12 4.84 -30.71
N GLY A 116 16.26 5.86 -29.85
CA GLY A 116 15.83 5.80 -28.44
C GLY A 116 16.60 4.81 -27.54
N CYS A 117 17.72 4.29 -28.00
CA CYS A 117 18.50 3.26 -27.31
C CYS A 117 19.68 3.84 -26.50
N ASN A 118 19.96 3.25 -25.34
CA ASN A 118 21.15 3.58 -24.55
C ASN A 118 22.37 2.77 -25.04
N ALA A 119 23.35 3.47 -25.62
CA ALA A 119 24.54 2.87 -26.22
C ALA A 119 25.38 1.99 -25.27
N SER A 120 25.38 2.30 -23.96
CA SER A 120 26.10 1.50 -22.95
C SER A 120 25.45 0.13 -22.77
N TYR A 121 24.11 0.08 -22.75
CA TYR A 121 23.36 -1.17 -22.61
C TYR A 121 23.48 -2.05 -23.85
N VAL A 122 23.38 -1.45 -25.03
CA VAL A 122 23.58 -2.16 -26.30
C VAL A 122 24.99 -2.76 -26.36
N SER A 123 26.01 -1.99 -25.98
CA SER A 123 27.41 -2.46 -25.95
C SER A 123 27.64 -3.58 -24.94
N ALA A 124 27.03 -3.50 -23.75
CA ALA A 124 27.13 -4.53 -22.72
C ALA A 124 26.39 -5.82 -23.11
N TYR A 125 25.28 -5.70 -23.85
CA TYR A 125 24.54 -6.84 -24.38
C TYR A 125 25.35 -7.55 -25.47
N ALA A 126 25.88 -6.79 -26.44
CA ALA A 126 26.76 -7.32 -27.49
C ALA A 126 27.92 -8.13 -26.91
N LYS A 127 28.61 -7.58 -25.89
CA LYS A 127 29.72 -8.26 -25.22
C LYS A 127 29.31 -9.53 -24.48
N ARG A 128 28.17 -9.51 -23.78
CA ARG A 128 27.68 -10.67 -23.00
C ARG A 128 27.25 -11.84 -23.89
N HIS A 129 26.70 -11.53 -25.05
CA HIS A 129 26.14 -12.53 -25.96
C HIS A 129 27.05 -12.85 -27.14
N GLY A 130 28.24 -12.23 -27.23
CA GLY A 130 29.19 -12.48 -28.31
C GLY A 130 28.71 -12.05 -29.69
N ILE A 131 27.74 -11.13 -29.77
CA ILE A 131 27.15 -10.65 -31.04
C ILE A 131 27.69 -9.27 -31.42
N SER A 132 27.47 -8.86 -32.68
CA SER A 132 27.86 -7.54 -33.14
C SER A 132 27.05 -6.43 -32.46
N ARG A 133 27.62 -5.22 -32.41
CA ARG A 133 26.93 -4.04 -31.85
C ARG A 133 25.69 -3.66 -32.67
N GLU A 134 25.68 -3.96 -33.97
CA GLU A 134 24.55 -3.73 -34.86
C GLU A 134 23.41 -4.70 -34.59
N GLU A 135 23.69 -5.99 -34.41
CA GLU A 135 22.67 -6.98 -34.02
C GLU A 135 22.09 -6.69 -32.64
N ALA A 136 22.95 -6.30 -31.69
CA ALA A 136 22.49 -5.85 -30.39
C ALA A 136 21.60 -4.60 -30.49
N LEU A 137 21.92 -3.65 -31.38
CA LEU A 137 21.08 -2.47 -31.59
C LEU A 137 19.74 -2.85 -32.23
N LYS A 138 19.74 -3.68 -33.27
CA LYS A 138 18.51 -4.22 -33.89
C LYS A 138 17.63 -4.93 -32.87
N PHE A 139 18.20 -5.66 -31.92
CA PHE A 139 17.45 -6.30 -30.84
C PHE A 139 16.74 -5.28 -29.95
N TYR A 140 17.42 -4.20 -29.53
CA TYR A 140 16.79 -3.15 -28.72
C TYR A 140 15.77 -2.33 -29.51
N ILE A 141 16.02 -2.06 -30.79
CA ILE A 141 15.06 -1.39 -31.68
C ILE A 141 13.81 -2.23 -31.82
N ASN A 142 13.93 -3.52 -32.16
CA ASN A 142 12.79 -4.43 -32.21
C ASN A 142 12.06 -4.53 -30.86
N ARG A 143 12.77 -4.40 -29.74
CA ARG A 143 12.16 -4.37 -28.40
C ARG A 143 11.38 -3.08 -28.16
N ILE A 144 11.89 -1.93 -28.62
CA ILE A 144 11.21 -0.64 -28.54
C ILE A 144 10.02 -0.62 -29.51
N GLU A 145 10.18 -1.08 -30.75
CA GLU A 145 9.09 -1.21 -31.74
C GLU A 145 8.02 -2.20 -31.28
N LYS A 146 8.40 -3.30 -30.60
CA LYS A 146 7.43 -4.16 -29.91
C LYS A 146 6.74 -3.44 -28.76
N GLN A 147 7.41 -2.53 -28.05
CA GLN A 147 6.80 -1.73 -26.98
C GLN A 147 5.91 -0.59 -27.50
N GLU A 148 6.26 0.04 -28.63
CA GLU A 148 5.50 1.13 -29.25
C GLU A 148 4.36 0.62 -30.13
N GLY A 149 4.56 -0.50 -30.85
CA GLY A 149 3.51 -1.27 -31.51
C GLY A 149 2.58 -2.01 -30.53
N GLN A 150 3.02 -2.20 -29.27
CA GLN A 150 2.19 -2.56 -28.11
C GLN A 150 1.77 -1.31 -27.31
N LYS A 151 1.27 -0.27 -27.99
CA LYS A 151 0.34 0.69 -27.38
C LYS A 151 -1.07 0.11 -27.18
N ILE A 152 -1.19 -1.21 -27.08
CA ILE A 152 -2.12 -1.85 -26.14
C ILE A 152 -1.32 -2.00 -24.84
N ASN A 153 -1.50 -1.01 -23.98
CA ASN A 153 -0.89 -0.82 -22.66
C ASN A 153 -0.46 -2.16 -22.01
N SER A 154 0.84 -2.42 -21.79
CA SER A 154 1.41 -3.69 -21.24
C SER A 154 0.80 -4.19 -19.92
N ARG A 155 -0.07 -3.41 -19.29
CA ARG A 155 -0.89 -3.84 -18.17
C ARG A 155 -2.14 -4.62 -18.60
N THR A 156 -2.68 -4.41 -19.80
CA THR A 156 -3.99 -4.93 -20.21
C THR A 156 -4.05 -6.43 -20.16
N PHE A 157 -5.08 -6.93 -19.49
CA PHE A 157 -5.35 -8.33 -19.34
C PHE A 157 -6.57 -8.67 -20.18
N VAL A 158 -6.40 -9.53 -21.17
CA VAL A 158 -7.51 -10.01 -22.00
C VAL A 158 -8.01 -11.32 -21.40
N PHE A 159 -9.31 -11.39 -21.14
CA PHE A 159 -9.96 -12.59 -20.65
C PHE A 159 -11.25 -12.79 -21.42
N ARG A 160 -11.32 -13.89 -22.18
CA ARG A 160 -12.35 -14.15 -23.20
C ARG A 160 -12.42 -12.96 -24.16
N ASP A 161 -13.61 -12.43 -24.42
CA ASP A 161 -13.84 -11.31 -25.35
C ASP A 161 -13.73 -9.92 -24.67
N SER A 162 -13.26 -9.87 -23.42
CA SER A 162 -13.16 -8.63 -22.65
C SER A 162 -11.71 -8.22 -22.42
N ILE A 163 -11.46 -6.91 -22.54
CA ILE A 163 -10.15 -6.29 -22.33
C ILE A 163 -10.20 -5.49 -21.03
N TYR A 164 -9.36 -5.86 -20.07
CA TYR A 164 -9.23 -5.20 -18.77
C TYR A 164 -7.93 -4.42 -18.68
N HIS A 165 -7.86 -3.43 -17.79
CA HIS A 165 -6.63 -2.65 -17.61
C HIS A 165 -5.47 -3.51 -17.10
N ASP A 166 -5.74 -4.50 -16.24
CA ASP A 166 -4.78 -5.52 -15.78
C ASP A 166 -5.47 -6.71 -15.11
N LEU A 167 -4.67 -7.70 -14.65
CA LEU A 167 -5.18 -8.89 -13.98
C LEU A 167 -5.95 -8.53 -12.71
N SER A 168 -5.56 -7.49 -11.97
CA SER A 168 -6.26 -7.08 -10.76
C SER A 168 -7.60 -6.43 -11.11
N ASP A 169 -7.62 -5.63 -12.17
CA ASP A 169 -8.82 -5.04 -12.73
C ASP A 169 -9.80 -6.12 -13.24
N CYS A 170 -9.30 -7.12 -13.97
CA CYS A 170 -10.08 -8.28 -14.37
C CYS A 170 -10.65 -9.03 -13.17
N CYS A 171 -9.82 -9.35 -12.17
CA CYS A 171 -10.27 -10.02 -10.96
C CYS A 171 -11.36 -9.21 -10.24
N ARG A 172 -11.20 -7.88 -10.15
CA ARG A 172 -12.18 -6.99 -9.50
C ARG A 172 -13.53 -6.98 -10.23
N ASN A 173 -13.52 -6.87 -11.56
CA ASN A 173 -14.73 -6.87 -12.38
C ASN A 173 -15.45 -8.22 -12.34
N LEU A 174 -14.70 -9.33 -12.26
CA LEU A 174 -15.26 -10.68 -12.17
C LEU A 174 -15.60 -11.12 -10.73
N GLY A 175 -15.38 -10.27 -9.72
CA GLY A 175 -15.61 -10.62 -8.31
C GLY A 175 -14.66 -11.70 -7.76
N ILE A 176 -13.50 -11.88 -8.37
CA ILE A 176 -12.49 -12.88 -8.01
C ILE A 176 -11.44 -12.27 -7.08
N ASN A 177 -11.02 -13.00 -6.04
CA ASN A 177 -9.92 -12.58 -5.18
C ASN A 177 -8.57 -12.75 -5.90
N VAL A 178 -7.92 -11.62 -6.24
CA VAL A 178 -6.65 -11.61 -6.97
C VAL A 178 -5.50 -12.34 -6.23
N SER A 179 -5.47 -12.30 -4.90
CA SER A 179 -4.47 -13.02 -4.10
C SER A 179 -4.63 -14.54 -4.24
N SER A 180 -5.86 -15.03 -4.28
CA SER A 180 -6.17 -16.44 -4.53
C SER A 180 -5.73 -16.88 -5.92
N VAL A 181 -5.87 -16.01 -6.93
CA VAL A 181 -5.39 -16.24 -8.30
C VAL A 181 -3.86 -16.35 -8.32
N TYR A 182 -3.14 -15.40 -7.73
CA TYR A 182 -1.68 -15.46 -7.63
C TYR A 182 -1.19 -16.71 -6.88
N GLY A 183 -1.85 -17.06 -5.77
CA GLY A 183 -1.52 -18.26 -4.99
C GLY A 183 -1.79 -19.57 -5.73
N TYR A 184 -2.79 -19.61 -6.61
CA TYR A 184 -3.03 -20.76 -7.49
C TYR A 184 -1.94 -20.85 -8.56
N MET A 185 -1.66 -19.75 -9.27
CA MET A 185 -0.58 -19.69 -10.28
C MET A 185 0.76 -20.15 -9.72
N TRP A 186 1.11 -19.73 -8.51
CA TRP A 186 2.37 -20.10 -7.86
C TRP A 186 2.51 -21.61 -7.64
N ARG A 187 1.43 -22.25 -7.18
CA ARG A 187 1.38 -23.68 -6.83
C ARG A 187 1.26 -24.59 -8.04
N THR A 188 0.46 -24.21 -9.02
CA THR A 188 0.14 -25.07 -10.18
C THR A 188 0.95 -24.75 -11.42
N LYS A 189 1.71 -23.65 -11.42
CA LYS A 189 2.48 -23.12 -12.56
C LYS A 189 1.62 -22.84 -13.81
N LYS A 190 0.29 -22.73 -13.64
CA LYS A 190 -0.64 -22.35 -14.71
C LYS A 190 -0.56 -20.88 -15.06
N SER A 191 -1.01 -20.54 -16.27
CA SER A 191 -1.03 -19.17 -16.77
C SER A 191 -2.02 -18.29 -16.02
N ARG A 192 -1.88 -16.96 -16.19
CA ARG A 192 -2.80 -15.96 -15.61
C ARG A 192 -4.24 -16.17 -16.07
N VAL A 193 -4.43 -16.50 -17.35
CA VAL A 193 -5.77 -16.72 -17.95
C VAL A 193 -6.40 -17.99 -17.38
N GLU A 194 -5.66 -19.10 -17.33
CA GLU A 194 -6.17 -20.36 -16.75
C GLU A 194 -6.49 -20.24 -15.26
N ALA A 195 -5.72 -19.46 -14.52
CA ALA A 195 -5.97 -19.22 -13.11
C ALA A 195 -7.25 -18.38 -12.90
N VAL A 196 -7.47 -17.36 -13.72
CA VAL A 196 -8.72 -16.58 -13.70
C VAL A 196 -9.91 -17.44 -14.13
N GLU A 197 -9.76 -18.24 -15.20
CA GLU A 197 -10.80 -19.15 -15.69
C GLU A 197 -11.24 -20.14 -14.60
N TYR A 198 -10.30 -20.74 -13.86
CA TYR A 198 -10.61 -21.65 -12.74
C TYR A 198 -11.44 -20.98 -11.64
N TYR A 199 -11.08 -19.77 -11.23
CA TYR A 199 -11.86 -19.07 -10.20
C TYR A 199 -13.15 -18.47 -10.76
N TYR A 200 -13.21 -18.15 -12.04
CA TYR A 200 -14.41 -17.69 -12.70
C TYR A 200 -15.46 -18.80 -12.76
N THR A 201 -15.08 -20.01 -13.17
CA THR A 201 -15.97 -21.18 -13.16
C THR A 201 -16.35 -21.60 -11.75
N LYS A 202 -15.39 -21.63 -10.82
CA LYS A 202 -15.65 -21.91 -9.41
C LYS A 202 -16.59 -20.89 -8.76
N ASN A 203 -16.40 -19.60 -9.02
CA ASN A 203 -17.30 -18.56 -8.52
C ASN A 203 -18.69 -18.65 -9.15
N ALA A 204 -18.79 -19.06 -10.43
CA ALA A 204 -20.07 -19.32 -11.09
C ALA A 204 -20.83 -20.48 -10.41
N GLU A 205 -20.12 -21.53 -9.99
CA GLU A 205 -20.68 -22.62 -9.17
C GLU A 205 -21.02 -22.18 -7.73
N GLU A 206 -20.34 -21.15 -7.20
CA GLU A 206 -20.60 -20.56 -5.88
C GLU A 206 -21.66 -19.44 -5.89
N GLN A 207 -22.22 -19.09 -7.05
CA GLN A 207 -23.35 -18.16 -7.14
C GLN A 207 -24.53 -18.71 -6.34
N PHE A 208 -25.22 -17.81 -5.64
CA PHE A 208 -26.32 -18.19 -4.76
C PHE A 208 -27.61 -17.58 -5.25
N GLU A 209 -28.50 -18.42 -5.77
CA GLU A 209 -29.85 -17.98 -6.13
C GLU A 209 -30.76 -17.97 -4.90
N TRP A 210 -31.45 -16.85 -4.70
CA TRP A 210 -32.48 -16.70 -3.68
C TRP A 210 -33.69 -15.94 -4.23
N GLU A 211 -34.86 -16.59 -4.20
CA GLU A 211 -36.13 -16.03 -4.72
C GLU A 211 -35.99 -15.53 -6.17
N SER A 212 -35.39 -16.36 -7.04
CA SER A 212 -35.16 -16.04 -8.46
C SER A 212 -34.22 -14.85 -8.71
N VAL A 213 -33.50 -14.39 -7.68
CA VAL A 213 -32.43 -13.40 -7.80
C VAL A 213 -31.09 -14.08 -7.59
N LEU A 214 -30.20 -13.97 -8.58
CA LEU A 214 -28.83 -14.46 -8.51
C LEU A 214 -27.94 -13.49 -7.73
N TYR A 215 -27.35 -13.98 -6.65
CA TYR A 215 -26.35 -13.27 -5.87
C TYR A 215 -24.95 -13.78 -6.22
N PRO A 216 -23.92 -12.90 -6.30
CA PRO A 216 -22.54 -13.31 -6.60
C PRO A 216 -21.97 -14.36 -5.64
N SER A 217 -22.50 -14.46 -4.42
CA SER A 217 -22.23 -15.56 -3.49
C SER A 217 -23.26 -15.60 -2.37
N LEU A 218 -23.30 -16.71 -1.63
CA LEU A 218 -24.06 -16.82 -0.38
C LEU A 218 -23.70 -15.71 0.62
N SER A 219 -22.43 -15.28 0.66
CA SER A 219 -21.99 -14.21 1.56
C SER A 219 -22.66 -12.88 1.23
N VAL A 220 -22.73 -12.53 -0.07
CA VAL A 220 -23.37 -11.28 -0.51
C VAL A 220 -24.86 -11.30 -0.18
N CYS A 221 -25.53 -12.44 -0.43
CA CYS A 221 -26.92 -12.62 -0.04
C CYS A 221 -27.10 -12.48 1.48
N CYS A 222 -26.26 -13.14 2.28
CA CYS A 222 -26.25 -13.02 3.73
C CYS A 222 -26.10 -11.58 4.21
N THR A 223 -25.17 -10.81 3.63
CA THR A 223 -24.98 -9.39 3.96
C THR A 223 -26.23 -8.56 3.64
N LYS A 224 -26.83 -8.76 2.46
CA LYS A 224 -28.02 -8.00 2.03
C LYS A 224 -29.20 -8.17 2.98
N PHE A 225 -29.46 -9.40 3.43
CA PHE A 225 -30.55 -9.69 4.38
C PHE A 225 -30.11 -9.58 5.85
N ASN A 226 -28.86 -9.16 6.09
CA ASN A 226 -28.23 -9.06 7.40
C ASN A 226 -28.40 -10.36 8.22
N VAL A 227 -28.10 -11.50 7.58
CA VAL A 227 -28.10 -12.85 8.15
C VAL A 227 -26.65 -13.30 8.34
N SER A 228 -26.34 -13.98 9.43
CA SER A 228 -24.98 -14.47 9.69
C SER A 228 -24.60 -15.61 8.75
N LEU A 229 -23.61 -15.38 7.87
CA LEU A 229 -23.02 -16.41 7.00
C LEU A 229 -22.56 -17.65 7.78
N LYS A 230 -21.96 -17.45 8.97
CA LYS A 230 -21.50 -18.53 9.85
C LYS A 230 -22.67 -19.38 10.34
N ALA A 231 -23.79 -18.76 10.71
CA ALA A 231 -24.98 -19.48 11.16
C ALA A 231 -25.58 -20.35 10.05
N VAL A 232 -25.64 -19.81 8.82
CA VAL A 232 -26.14 -20.53 7.63
C VAL A 232 -25.26 -21.74 7.33
N ARG A 233 -23.94 -21.55 7.22
CA ARG A 233 -22.98 -22.65 6.97
C ARG A 233 -23.05 -23.74 8.05
N ASN A 234 -23.08 -23.35 9.32
CA ASN A 234 -23.17 -24.30 10.43
C ASN A 234 -24.47 -25.11 10.39
N ARG A 235 -25.59 -24.49 10.01
CA ARG A 235 -26.86 -25.21 9.88
C ARG A 235 -26.83 -26.16 8.68
N ALA A 236 -26.37 -25.70 7.52
CA ALA A 236 -26.23 -26.52 6.33
C ALA A 236 -25.44 -27.80 6.63
N TRP A 237 -24.30 -27.66 7.30
CA TRP A 237 -23.48 -28.78 7.74
C TRP A 237 -24.17 -29.69 8.77
N ARG A 238 -24.69 -29.13 9.87
CA ARG A 238 -25.31 -29.94 10.96
C ARG A 238 -26.58 -30.67 10.56
N LYS A 239 -27.34 -30.10 9.61
CA LYS A 239 -28.63 -30.64 9.17
C LYS A 239 -28.55 -31.29 7.79
N ASN A 240 -27.35 -31.38 7.23
CA ASN A 240 -27.09 -31.90 5.89
C ASN A 240 -28.11 -31.38 4.86
N CYS A 241 -28.31 -30.06 4.85
CA CYS A 241 -29.29 -29.39 4.01
C CYS A 241 -28.62 -28.38 3.09
N SER A 242 -29.32 -27.98 2.02
CA SER A 242 -28.79 -27.02 1.05
C SER A 242 -28.50 -25.66 1.71
N ALA A 243 -27.60 -24.90 1.09
CA ALA A 243 -27.36 -23.51 1.51
C ALA A 243 -28.64 -22.67 1.46
N GLN A 244 -29.53 -22.92 0.50
CA GLN A 244 -30.82 -22.23 0.37
C GLN A 244 -31.75 -22.54 1.55
N GLU A 245 -31.92 -23.80 1.92
CA GLU A 245 -32.78 -24.19 3.06
C GLU A 245 -32.21 -23.66 4.38
N ALA A 246 -30.90 -23.75 4.55
CA ALA A 246 -30.22 -23.20 5.72
C ALA A 246 -30.41 -21.69 5.82
N PHE A 247 -30.31 -20.97 4.69
CA PHE A 247 -30.51 -19.53 4.60
C PHE A 247 -31.97 -19.16 4.91
N ARG A 248 -32.94 -19.83 4.28
CA ARG A 248 -34.39 -19.66 4.53
C ARG A 248 -34.71 -19.74 6.01
N HIS A 249 -34.18 -20.76 6.69
CA HIS A 249 -34.40 -20.94 8.11
C HIS A 249 -33.78 -19.82 8.94
N CYS A 250 -32.55 -19.39 8.63
CA CYS A 250 -31.91 -18.30 9.36
C CYS A 250 -32.66 -16.98 9.18
N LEU A 251 -33.17 -16.71 7.97
CA LEU A 251 -34.00 -15.55 7.68
C LEU A 251 -35.32 -15.58 8.45
N LYS A 252 -36.02 -16.74 8.46
CA LYS A 252 -37.24 -16.92 9.25
C LYS A 252 -37.00 -16.73 10.75
N ARG A 253 -35.93 -17.32 11.29
CA ARG A 253 -35.54 -17.16 12.70
C ARG A 253 -35.27 -15.69 13.03
N LYS A 254 -34.62 -14.94 12.13
CA LYS A 254 -34.37 -13.51 12.33
C LYS A 254 -35.66 -12.69 12.35
N LYS A 255 -36.56 -12.91 11.39
CA LYS A 255 -37.89 -12.27 11.38
C LYS A 255 -38.65 -12.55 12.69
N ASN A 256 -38.59 -13.78 13.18
CA ASN A 256 -39.21 -14.13 14.47
C ASN A 256 -38.55 -13.41 15.66
N LEU A 257 -37.21 -13.31 15.69
CA LEU A 257 -36.49 -12.56 16.74
C LEU A 257 -36.75 -11.05 16.71
N GLU A 258 -37.02 -10.48 15.54
CA GLU A 258 -37.41 -9.06 15.40
C GLU A 258 -38.86 -8.82 15.84
N MET A 259 -39.71 -9.86 15.83
CA MET A 259 -41.11 -9.80 16.27
C MET A 259 -41.35 -10.26 17.72
N ASP A 260 -40.43 -11.03 18.32
CA ASP A 260 -40.51 -11.48 19.71
C ASP A 260 -40.16 -10.33 20.66
N ALA A 261 -41.12 -9.44 20.88
CA ALA A 261 -41.11 -8.64 22.08
C ALA A 261 -41.34 -9.59 23.28
N PHE A 262 -40.46 -9.53 24.27
CA PHE A 262 -40.59 -10.34 25.48
C PHE A 262 -41.64 -9.66 26.38
N TYR A 263 -42.72 -10.36 26.70
CA TYR A 263 -43.73 -9.85 27.63
C TYR A 263 -43.62 -10.58 28.96
N TYR A 264 -43.82 -9.85 30.05
CA TYR A 264 -43.94 -10.42 31.39
C TYR A 264 -44.96 -9.59 32.17
N LYS A 265 -46.01 -10.24 32.68
CA LYS A 265 -47.14 -9.57 33.37
C LYS A 265 -47.80 -8.43 32.58
N GLY A 266 -47.83 -8.54 31.26
CA GLY A 266 -48.42 -7.54 30.36
C GLY A 266 -47.49 -6.39 29.98
N ASP A 267 -46.33 -6.25 30.63
CA ASP A 267 -45.33 -5.26 30.26
C ASP A 267 -44.44 -5.77 29.14
N ARG A 268 -44.08 -4.88 28.21
CA ARG A 268 -43.23 -5.17 27.06
C ARG A 268 -41.76 -4.87 27.37
N TYR A 269 -40.90 -5.84 27.07
CA TYR A 269 -39.45 -5.74 27.17
C TYR A 269 -38.78 -6.08 25.83
N LYS A 270 -37.57 -5.56 25.61
CA LYS A 270 -36.76 -5.89 24.44
C LYS A 270 -36.32 -7.36 24.46
N ASP A 271 -35.97 -7.87 25.63
CA ASP A 271 -35.57 -9.25 25.85
C ASP A 271 -35.73 -9.65 27.33
N LEU A 272 -35.56 -10.95 27.62
CA LEU A 272 -35.58 -11.49 28.99
C LEU A 272 -34.54 -10.82 29.90
N LYS A 273 -33.41 -10.36 29.34
CA LYS A 273 -32.30 -9.79 30.12
C LYS A 273 -32.68 -8.42 30.66
N GLU A 274 -33.34 -7.61 29.87
CA GLU A 274 -33.93 -6.34 30.30
C GLU A 274 -34.98 -6.56 31.38
N CYS A 275 -35.92 -7.50 31.17
CA CYS A 275 -36.92 -7.85 32.17
C CYS A 275 -36.28 -8.27 33.51
N CYS A 276 -35.33 -9.21 33.48
CA CYS A 276 -34.64 -9.66 34.70
C CYS A 276 -33.90 -8.51 35.42
N LYS A 277 -33.29 -7.58 34.67
CA LYS A 277 -32.60 -6.42 35.24
C LYS A 277 -33.57 -5.50 35.98
N GLN A 278 -34.76 -5.25 35.43
CA GLN A 278 -35.77 -4.42 36.07
C GLN A 278 -36.23 -4.97 37.43
N TYR A 279 -36.29 -6.30 37.57
CA TYR A 279 -36.67 -6.95 38.82
C TYR A 279 -35.49 -7.35 39.72
N GLY A 280 -34.25 -6.97 39.38
CA GLY A 280 -33.07 -7.28 40.19
C GLY A 280 -32.75 -8.77 40.29
N ILE A 281 -33.13 -9.57 39.30
CA ILE A 281 -32.91 -11.03 39.30
C ILE A 281 -31.89 -11.46 38.24
N ASN A 282 -31.23 -12.59 38.48
CA ASN A 282 -30.23 -13.13 37.57
C ASN A 282 -30.87 -13.96 36.44
N VAL A 283 -30.67 -13.55 35.20
CA VAL A 283 -31.12 -14.24 33.97
C VAL A 283 -30.70 -15.71 33.92
N GLN A 284 -29.49 -16.03 34.39
CA GLN A 284 -28.98 -17.39 34.40
C GLN A 284 -29.74 -18.28 35.38
N SER A 285 -30.25 -17.71 36.47
CA SER A 285 -31.10 -18.43 37.43
C SER A 285 -32.46 -18.78 36.82
N VAL A 286 -33.04 -17.87 36.03
CA VAL A 286 -34.28 -18.12 35.26
C VAL A 286 -34.06 -19.25 34.25
N HIS A 287 -32.98 -19.21 33.47
CA HIS A 287 -32.65 -20.30 32.54
C HIS A 287 -32.41 -21.63 33.25
N SER A 288 -31.72 -21.61 34.40
CA SER A 288 -31.43 -22.81 35.18
C SER A 288 -32.70 -23.44 35.74
N TYR A 289 -33.66 -22.63 36.18
CA TYR A 289 -34.97 -23.11 36.63
C TYR A 289 -35.72 -23.79 35.48
N ARG A 290 -35.82 -23.13 34.31
CA ARG A 290 -36.49 -23.70 33.13
C ARG A 290 -35.82 -24.95 32.58
N PHE A 291 -34.50 -25.04 32.69
CA PHE A 291 -33.78 -26.25 32.29
C PHE A 291 -34.16 -27.46 33.16
N ARG A 292 -34.42 -27.24 34.46
CA ARG A 292 -34.84 -28.28 35.40
C ARG A 292 -36.34 -28.56 35.34
N ASN A 293 -37.15 -27.55 35.03
CA ASN A 293 -38.61 -27.63 34.93
C ASN A 293 -39.05 -27.34 33.49
N LYS A 294 -39.01 -28.36 32.64
CA LYS A 294 -39.21 -28.21 31.19
C LYS A 294 -40.60 -27.68 30.81
N ASP A 295 -41.59 -27.91 31.66
CA ASP A 295 -42.97 -27.48 31.45
C ASP A 295 -43.24 -26.05 31.94
N SER A 296 -42.25 -25.42 32.61
CA SER A 296 -42.41 -24.05 33.10
C SER A 296 -42.20 -23.00 32.02
N ASP A 297 -43.07 -21.99 32.04
CA ASP A 297 -42.93 -20.82 31.19
C ASP A 297 -41.94 -19.78 31.80
N TYR A 298 -41.72 -18.68 31.08
CA TYR A 298 -40.81 -17.63 31.58
C TYR A 298 -41.43 -16.82 32.72
N ASP A 299 -42.74 -16.67 32.78
CA ASP A 299 -43.43 -15.89 33.81
C ASP A 299 -43.35 -16.62 35.16
N GLU A 300 -43.64 -17.92 35.16
CA GLU A 300 -43.50 -18.82 36.31
C GLU A 300 -42.05 -18.86 36.81
N ALA A 301 -41.09 -18.98 35.89
CA ALA A 301 -39.67 -19.00 36.23
C ALA A 301 -39.22 -17.68 36.84
N ILE A 302 -39.63 -16.53 36.27
CA ILE A 302 -39.33 -15.21 36.82
C ILE A 302 -39.98 -15.04 38.19
N ASP A 303 -41.25 -15.41 38.35
CA ASP A 303 -41.97 -15.31 39.64
C ASP A 303 -41.32 -16.15 40.73
N TYR A 304 -40.89 -17.37 40.40
CA TYR A 304 -40.17 -18.23 41.34
C TYR A 304 -38.84 -17.62 41.77
N ILE A 305 -38.02 -17.14 40.81
CA ILE A 305 -36.73 -16.52 41.13
C ILE A 305 -36.94 -15.23 41.93
N ARG A 306 -37.96 -14.42 41.62
CA ARG A 306 -38.33 -13.23 42.42
C ARG A 306 -38.71 -13.60 43.84
N LYS A 307 -39.51 -14.66 44.03
CA LYS A 307 -39.90 -15.16 45.36
C LYS A 307 -38.69 -15.59 46.18
N ILE A 308 -37.78 -16.38 45.60
CA ILE A 308 -36.55 -16.82 46.28
C ILE A 308 -35.64 -15.63 46.58
N THR A 309 -35.51 -14.69 45.66
CA THR A 309 -34.65 -13.51 45.85
C THR A 309 -35.17 -12.66 47.00
N LYS A 310 -36.50 -12.46 47.11
CA LYS A 310 -37.12 -11.81 48.27
C LYS A 310 -36.87 -12.56 49.57
N GLN A 311 -37.01 -13.89 49.58
CA GLN A 311 -36.79 -14.72 50.78
C GLN A 311 -35.33 -14.73 51.27
N ARG A 312 -34.37 -14.43 50.39
CA ARG A 312 -32.93 -14.39 50.71
C ARG A 312 -32.43 -13.02 51.14
N GLN A 313 -33.31 -12.01 51.15
CA GLN A 313 -32.97 -10.68 51.64
C GLN A 313 -32.56 -10.73 53.11
N PHE A 314 -31.62 -9.88 53.48
CA PHE A 314 -31.19 -9.72 54.86
C PHE A 314 -31.85 -8.47 55.43
N ILE A 315 -32.72 -8.64 56.42
CA ILE A 315 -33.38 -7.54 57.12
C ILE A 315 -32.52 -7.21 58.34
N TRP A 316 -32.23 -5.94 58.58
CA TRP A 316 -31.50 -5.47 59.75
C TRP A 316 -32.45 -5.09 60.90
N GLU A 317 -31.93 -4.96 62.13
CA GLU A 317 -32.72 -4.67 63.33
C GLU A 317 -33.56 -3.38 63.21
N ASP A 318 -33.10 -2.39 62.43
CA ASP A 318 -33.80 -1.12 62.18
C ASP A 318 -34.87 -1.21 61.07
N GLY A 319 -35.12 -2.40 60.53
CA GLY A 319 -36.05 -2.62 59.43
C GLY A 319 -35.45 -2.39 58.03
N SER A 320 -34.19 -1.98 57.92
CA SER A 320 -33.51 -1.82 56.63
C SER A 320 -33.36 -3.16 55.91
N VAL A 321 -33.70 -3.21 54.63
CA VAL A 321 -33.66 -4.43 53.81
C VAL A 321 -32.46 -4.40 52.87
N TYR A 322 -31.65 -5.46 52.89
CA TYR A 322 -30.47 -5.64 52.07
C TYR A 322 -30.64 -6.86 51.15
N GLU A 323 -30.06 -6.83 49.95
CA GLU A 323 -30.14 -7.94 48.99
C GLU A 323 -29.61 -9.27 49.56
N SER A 324 -28.63 -9.18 50.45
CA SER A 324 -28.06 -10.31 51.19
C SER A 324 -27.19 -9.81 52.35
N ILE A 325 -26.82 -10.72 53.28
CA ILE A 325 -25.82 -10.43 54.32
C ILE A 325 -24.49 -9.92 53.72
N ASN A 326 -24.13 -10.37 52.51
CA ASN A 326 -22.91 -9.91 51.84
C ASN A 326 -23.00 -8.44 51.46
N SER A 327 -24.15 -8.00 50.94
CA SER A 327 -24.39 -6.60 50.60
C SER A 327 -24.40 -5.71 51.84
N PHE A 328 -25.01 -6.18 52.93
CA PHE A 328 -24.99 -5.51 54.23
C PHE A 328 -23.56 -5.30 54.73
N CYS A 329 -22.78 -6.38 54.80
CA CYS A 329 -21.41 -6.32 55.29
C CYS A 329 -20.51 -5.41 54.44
N ARG A 330 -20.68 -5.39 53.11
CA ARG A 330 -19.97 -4.45 52.22
C ARG A 330 -20.34 -3.00 52.52
N MET A 331 -21.62 -2.70 52.73
CA MET A 331 -22.08 -1.35 53.02
C MET A 331 -21.59 -0.86 54.39
N LYS A 332 -21.54 -1.76 55.38
CA LYS A 332 -21.04 -1.47 56.73
C LYS A 332 -19.52 -1.63 56.86
N SER A 333 -18.80 -1.90 55.77
CA SER A 333 -17.35 -2.10 55.75
C SER A 333 -16.85 -3.16 56.74
N ILE A 334 -17.62 -4.24 56.94
CA ILE A 334 -17.27 -5.37 57.80
C ILE A 334 -17.03 -6.65 56.98
N SER A 335 -16.20 -7.54 57.50
CA SER A 335 -15.89 -8.81 56.82
C SER A 335 -17.01 -9.85 56.97
N VAL A 336 -17.62 -10.25 55.86
CA VAL A 336 -18.65 -11.32 55.80
C VAL A 336 -18.13 -12.62 56.40
N SER A 337 -16.89 -13.00 56.12
CA SER A 337 -16.31 -14.26 56.63
C SER A 337 -16.19 -14.21 58.15
N SER A 338 -15.72 -13.10 58.70
CA SER A 338 -15.61 -12.89 60.15
C SER A 338 -16.96 -12.94 60.85
N VAL A 339 -17.99 -12.35 60.23
CA VAL A 339 -19.39 -12.40 60.73
C VAL A 339 -19.90 -13.84 60.75
N ARG A 340 -19.77 -14.57 59.63
CA ARG A 340 -20.23 -15.97 59.52
C ARG A 340 -19.49 -16.90 60.48
N ASP A 341 -18.17 -16.72 60.62
CA ASP A 341 -17.36 -17.51 61.52
C ASP A 341 -17.71 -17.25 62.99
N LYS A 342 -17.96 -16.00 63.36
CA LYS A 342 -18.40 -15.63 64.71
C LYS A 342 -19.77 -16.25 65.01
N ALA A 343 -20.74 -16.08 64.10
CA ALA A 343 -22.07 -16.67 64.21
C ALA A 343 -22.00 -18.19 64.44
N ARG A 344 -21.21 -18.89 63.61
CA ARG A 344 -21.01 -20.34 63.71
C ARG A 344 -20.31 -20.76 65.02
N LYS A 345 -19.21 -20.09 65.40
CA LYS A 345 -18.42 -20.46 66.60
C LYS A 345 -19.13 -20.18 67.91
N LYS A 346 -20.02 -19.19 67.93
CA LYS A 346 -20.72 -18.76 69.15
C LYS A 346 -22.19 -19.14 69.17
N GLY A 347 -22.69 -19.82 68.13
CA GLY A 347 -24.09 -20.23 68.04
C GLY A 347 -25.07 -19.06 68.03
N MET A 348 -24.66 -17.89 67.52
CA MET A 348 -25.47 -16.67 67.49
C MET A 348 -25.97 -16.39 66.07
N SER A 349 -26.98 -15.53 65.95
CA SER A 349 -27.51 -15.10 64.66
C SER A 349 -26.48 -14.29 63.86
N LEU A 350 -26.67 -14.23 62.54
CA LEU A 350 -25.86 -13.37 61.67
C LEU A 350 -26.04 -11.88 62.00
N GLN A 351 -27.19 -11.49 62.55
CA GLN A 351 -27.46 -10.12 62.98
C GLN A 351 -26.60 -9.74 64.18
N GLU A 352 -26.66 -10.54 65.25
CA GLU A 352 -25.87 -10.34 66.47
C GLU A 352 -24.36 -10.36 66.17
N ALA A 353 -23.93 -11.31 65.34
CA ALA A 353 -22.53 -11.41 64.93
C ALA A 353 -22.08 -10.17 64.14
N ALA A 354 -22.93 -9.60 63.29
CA ALA A 354 -22.59 -8.41 62.52
C ALA A 354 -22.61 -7.14 63.39
N LYS A 355 -23.54 -7.05 64.33
CA LYS A 355 -23.64 -5.94 65.31
C LYS A 355 -22.37 -5.81 66.12
N TYR A 356 -21.84 -6.93 66.61
CA TYR A 356 -20.56 -6.98 67.32
C TYR A 356 -19.40 -6.33 66.53
N TYR A 357 -19.30 -6.60 65.21
CA TYR A 357 -18.22 -6.01 64.40
C TYR A 357 -18.48 -4.54 64.04
N ILE A 358 -19.74 -4.12 63.90
CA ILE A 358 -20.10 -2.71 63.71
C ILE A 358 -19.74 -1.90 64.95
N GLU A 359 -20.13 -2.38 66.13
CA GLU A 359 -19.82 -1.73 67.40
C GLU A 359 -18.31 -1.72 67.65
N ARG A 360 -17.60 -2.83 67.40
CA ARG A 360 -16.14 -2.87 67.52
C ARG A 360 -15.43 -1.85 66.62
N ASN A 361 -15.87 -1.69 65.38
CA ASN A 361 -15.30 -0.71 64.45
C ASN A 361 -15.68 0.74 64.76
N SER A 362 -16.57 1.00 65.73
CA SER A 362 -16.95 2.35 66.15
C SER A 362 -16.12 2.91 67.31
N TYR A 363 -15.28 2.07 67.95
CA TYR A 363 -14.37 2.44 69.04
C TYR A 363 -12.90 2.52 68.59
N ASP A 364 -12.62 2.22 67.32
CA ASP A 364 -11.35 2.51 66.63
C ASP A 364 -11.55 3.72 65.72
#